data_AF-A0A0N0TNU6-F1
#
_entry.id   AF-A0A0N0TNU6-F1
#
_cell.length_a   1.000
_cell.length_b   1.000
_cell.length_c   1.000
_cell.angle_alpha   90.00
_cell.angle_beta   90.00
_cell.angle_gamma   90.00
#
_symmetry.space_group_name_H-M   'P 1'
#
loop_
_entity.id
_entity.type
_entity.pdbx_description
1 polymer ?
#
loop_
_entity_poly.entity_id
_entity_poly.type
_entity_poly.pdbx_seq_one_letter_code
_entity_poly.pdbx_strand_id
1 'polypeptide(L)'
;MVVPVAVFTVALFVLYTLLLREFDPFHVLLFVVAMLAPVAAVIAVAAGASTGVGIVVAAGSPVAVIVGFETVAHRRQAAALERALP
;
A
#
# COMPACT_ATOMS: atom_id res chain seq x y z
N MET A 1 10.59 -6.55 13.20
CA MET A 1 10.96 -5.38 12.37
C MET A 1 9.78 -4.84 11.54
N VAL A 2 8.98 -5.68 10.88
CA VAL A 2 7.95 -5.19 9.93
C VAL A 2 6.64 -4.71 10.55
N VAL A 3 6.43 -4.94 11.86
CA VAL A 3 5.17 -4.63 12.55
C VAL A 3 4.76 -3.16 12.38
N PRO A 4 5.64 -2.15 12.58
CA PRO A 4 5.25 -0.75 12.38
C PRO A 4 4.80 -0.46 10.94
N VAL A 5 5.48 -1.03 9.94
CA VAL A 5 5.13 -0.85 8.53
C VAL A 5 3.78 -1.48 8.22
N ALA A 6 3.54 -2.71 8.68
CA ALA A 6 2.27 -3.40 8.46
C ALA A 6 1.10 -2.66 9.12
N VAL A 7 1.27 -2.24 10.38
CA VAL A 7 0.26 -1.45 11.11
C VAL A 7 -0.02 -0.14 10.42
N PHE A 8 1.02 0.60 10.02
CA PHE A 8 0.87 1.86 9.31
C PHE A 8 0.12 1.69 7.98
N THR A 9 0.48 0.69 7.17
CA THR A 9 -0.20 0.42 5.90
C THR A 9 -1.67 0.05 6.13
N VAL A 10 -1.98 -0.84 7.08
CA VAL A 10 -3.37 -1.18 7.40
C VAL A 10 -4.15 0.06 7.84
N ALA A 11 -3.60 0.87 8.74
CA ALA A 11 -4.25 2.08 9.23
C ALA A 11 -4.53 3.09 8.11
N LEU A 12 -3.58 3.26 7.18
CA LEU A 12 -3.73 4.16 6.03
C LEU A 12 -4.89 3.74 5.12
N PHE A 13 -4.95 2.44 4.77
CA PHE A 13 -6.04 1.91 3.94
C PHE A 13 -7.40 1.95 4.64
N VAL A 14 -7.45 1.61 5.94
CA VAL A 14 -8.68 1.70 6.73
C VAL A 14 -9.18 3.15 6.77
N LEU A 15 -8.30 4.10 7.07
CA LEU A 15 -8.66 5.53 7.11
C LEU A 15 -9.18 6.00 5.76
N TYR A 16 -8.53 5.62 4.67
CA TYR A 16 -8.96 5.96 3.31
C TYR A 16 -10.36 5.41 3.01
N THR A 17 -10.61 4.13 3.28
CA THR A 17 -11.92 3.50 3.07
C THR A 17 -13.00 4.16 3.93
N LEU A 18 -12.70 4.53 5.18
CA LEU A 18 -13.64 5.23 6.05
C LEU A 18 -13.96 6.64 5.54
N LEU A 19 -12.97 7.37 5.02
CA LEU A 19 -13.13 8.72 4.50
C LEU A 19 -13.97 8.74 3.21
N LEU A 20 -13.71 7.81 2.29
CA LEU A 20 -14.38 7.79 0.99
C LEU A 20 -15.63 6.93 0.94
N ARG A 21 -15.86 6.08 1.96
CA ARG A 21 -17.00 5.13 2.04
C ARG A 21 -17.18 4.26 0.78
N GLU A 22 -16.16 4.16 -0.05
CA GLU A 22 -16.21 3.46 -1.33
C GLU A 22 -15.18 2.32 -1.33
N PHE A 23 -15.66 1.10 -1.45
CA PHE A 23 -14.83 -0.08 -1.64
C PHE A 23 -14.49 -0.24 -3.12
N ASP A 24 -13.47 0.49 -3.59
CA ASP A 24 -12.95 0.32 -4.94
C ASP A 24 -12.02 -0.92 -5.00
N PRO A 25 -12.26 -1.88 -5.93
CA PRO A 25 -11.36 -3.02 -6.17
C PRO A 25 -9.89 -2.64 -6.34
N PHE A 26 -9.60 -1.43 -6.87
CA PHE A 26 -8.24 -0.93 -6.98
C PHE A 26 -7.56 -0.76 -5.62
N HIS A 27 -8.28 -0.25 -4.61
CA HIS A 27 -7.73 -0.08 -3.26
C HIS A 27 -7.44 -1.43 -2.60
N VAL A 28 -8.31 -2.42 -2.79
CA VAL A 28 -8.08 -3.77 -2.29
C VAL A 28 -6.85 -4.39 -2.95
N LEU A 29 -6.70 -4.25 -4.27
CA LEU A 29 -5.52 -4.73 -4.98
C LEU A 29 -4.24 -4.04 -4.48
N LEU A 30 -4.27 -2.71 -4.34
CA LEU A 30 -3.13 -1.93 -3.88
C LEU A 30 -2.72 -2.30 -2.45
N PHE A 31 -3.70 -2.55 -1.57
CA PHE A 31 -3.46 -3.03 -0.22
C PHE A 31 -2.76 -4.39 -0.22
N VAL A 32 -3.26 -5.34 -1.03
CA VAL A 32 -2.67 -6.68 -1.14
C VAL A 32 -1.22 -6.57 -1.62
N VAL A 33 -0.95 -5.81 -2.68
CA VAL A 33 0.41 -5.61 -3.20
C VAL A 33 1.32 -4.98 -2.13
N ALA A 34 0.84 -3.96 -1.41
CA ALA A 34 1.61 -3.32 -0.34
C ALA A 34 1.92 -4.29 0.82
N MET A 35 1.01 -5.23 1.13
CA MET A 35 1.22 -6.27 2.14
C MET A 35 2.18 -7.37 1.72
N LEU A 36 2.41 -7.60 0.43
CA LEU A 36 3.38 -8.60 -0.02
C LEU A 36 4.81 -8.23 0.38
N ALA A 37 5.16 -6.95 0.41
CA ALA A 37 6.50 -6.49 0.80
C ALA A 37 6.90 -6.87 2.24
N PRO A 38 6.13 -6.53 3.31
CA PRO A 38 6.46 -6.94 4.66
C PRO A 38 6.39 -8.47 4.86
N VAL A 39 5.51 -9.18 4.15
CA VAL A 39 5.47 -10.65 4.16
C VAL A 39 6.75 -11.24 3.57
N ALA A 40 7.18 -10.76 2.41
CA ALA A 40 8.43 -11.17 1.77
C ALA A 40 9.65 -10.87 2.65
N ALA A 41 9.67 -9.72 3.33
CA ALA A 41 10.73 -9.36 4.27
C ALA A 41 10.83 -10.34 5.46
N VAL A 42 9.68 -10.77 6.01
CA VAL A 42 9.65 -11.78 7.08
C VAL A 42 10.16 -13.13 6.57
N ILE A 43 9.72 -13.57 5.39
CA ILE A 43 10.16 -14.83 4.77
C ILE A 43 11.68 -14.79 4.51
N ALA A 44 12.20 -13.70 3.96
CA ALA A 44 13.62 -13.56 3.66
C ALA A 44 14.49 -13.65 4.92
N VAL A 45 14.11 -12.95 5.99
CA VAL A 45 14.85 -13.01 7.26
C VAL A 45 14.70 -14.37 7.94
N ALA A 46 13.51 -14.97 7.89
CA ALA A 46 13.30 -16.35 8.39
C ALA A 46 14.16 -17.38 7.62
N ALA A 47 14.45 -17.12 6.34
CA ALA A 47 15.35 -17.93 5.51
C ALA A 47 16.85 -17.60 5.73
N GLY A 48 17.20 -16.74 6.68
CA GLY A 48 18.59 -16.43 7.04
C GLY A 48 19.15 -15.15 6.44
N ALA A 49 18.36 -14.34 5.74
CA ALA A 49 18.80 -13.01 5.32
C ALA A 49 19.04 -12.10 6.52
N SER A 50 19.90 -11.09 6.36
CA SER A 50 20.16 -10.12 7.41
C SER A 50 18.93 -9.25 7.69
N THR A 51 18.82 -8.76 8.93
CA THR A 51 17.78 -7.79 9.32
C THR A 51 17.79 -6.55 8.42
N GLY A 52 18.95 -6.14 7.91
CA GLY A 52 19.08 -5.03 6.96
C GLY A 52 18.34 -5.29 5.64
N VAL A 53 18.46 -6.50 5.08
CA VAL A 53 17.70 -6.90 3.88
C VAL A 53 16.20 -6.83 4.14
N GLY A 54 15.77 -7.32 5.29
CA GLY A 54 14.37 -7.24 5.71
C GLY A 54 13.80 -5.83 5.76
N ILE A 55 14.58 -4.86 6.26
CA ILE A 55 14.17 -3.44 6.29
C ILE A 55 14.01 -2.88 4.88
N VAL A 56 14.97 -3.13 3.99
CA VAL A 56 14.93 -2.65 2.61
C VAL A 56 13.72 -3.21 1.87
N VAL A 57 13.47 -4.52 2.02
CA VAL A 57 12.31 -5.17 1.38
C VAL A 57 11.00 -4.61 1.95
N ALA A 58 10.88 -4.45 3.27
CA ALA A 58 9.68 -3.88 3.89
C ALA A 58 9.43 -2.42 3.48
N ALA A 59 10.48 -1.63 3.26
CA ALA A 59 10.39 -0.27 2.74
C ALA A 59 9.84 -0.20 1.31
N GLY A 60 9.76 -1.33 0.58
CA GLY A 60 9.06 -1.42 -0.71
C GLY A 60 7.54 -1.26 -0.60
N SER A 61 6.93 -1.52 0.57
CA SER A 61 5.49 -1.34 0.80
C SER A 61 5.00 0.07 0.46
N PRO A 62 5.53 1.14 1.08
CA PRO A 62 5.10 2.51 0.75
C PRO A 62 5.43 2.92 -0.69
N VAL A 63 6.49 2.38 -1.30
CA VAL A 63 6.82 2.66 -2.72
C VAL A 63 5.74 2.11 -3.64
N ALA A 64 5.27 0.88 -3.40
CA ALA A 64 4.18 0.29 -4.18
C ALA A 64 2.89 1.13 -4.08
N VAL A 65 2.60 1.68 -2.89
CA VAL A 65 1.47 2.59 -2.69
C VAL A 65 1.65 3.86 -3.52
N ILE A 66 2.79 4.55 -3.43
CA ILE A 66 3.08 5.78 -4.20
C ILE A 66 2.91 5.53 -5.70
N VAL A 67 3.55 4.49 -6.23
CA VAL A 67 3.50 4.15 -7.66
C VAL A 67 2.07 3.83 -8.07
N GLY A 68 1.31 3.07 -7.27
CA GLY A 68 -0.10 2.78 -7.59
C GLY A 68 -0.96 4.03 -7.67
N PHE A 69 -0.79 4.97 -6.73
CA PHE A 69 -1.51 6.24 -6.76
C PHE A 69 -1.09 7.12 -7.95
N GLU A 70 0.20 7.27 -8.22
CA GLU A 70 0.67 8.09 -9.35
C GLU A 70 0.27 7.51 -10.72
N THR A 71 0.34 6.19 -10.90
CA THR A 71 0.08 5.54 -12.20
C THR A 71 -1.40 5.36 -12.50
N VAL A 72 -2.20 4.99 -11.50
CA VAL A 72 -3.62 4.60 -11.71
C VAL A 72 -4.59 5.60 -11.08
N ALA A 73 -4.28 6.13 -9.89
CA ALA A 73 -5.21 7.03 -9.20
C ALA A 73 -5.22 8.43 -9.82
N HIS A 74 -4.14 8.90 -10.43
CA HIS A 74 -4.13 10.22 -11.06
C HIS A 74 -5.20 10.34 -12.18
N ARG A 75 -5.35 9.28 -12.98
CA ARG A 75 -6.38 9.19 -14.03
C ARG A 75 -7.80 9.00 -13.47
N ARG A 76 -7.96 8.29 -12.34
CA ARG A 76 -9.27 8.07 -11.70
C ARG A 76 -9.75 9.27 -10.89
N GLN A 77 -8.87 9.96 -10.17
CA GLN A 77 -9.20 11.18 -9.44
C GLN A 77 -9.56 12.33 -10.38
N ALA A 78 -8.89 12.46 -11.53
CA ALA A 78 -9.29 13.43 -12.56
C ALA A 78 -10.73 13.16 -13.06
N ALA A 79 -11.06 11.90 -13.35
CA ALA A 79 -12.39 11.51 -13.79
C ALA A 79 -13.46 11.61 -12.68
N ALA A 80 -13.10 11.44 -11.40
CA ALA A 80 -14.01 11.65 -10.27
C ALA A 80 -14.23 13.15 -10.00
N LEU A 81 -13.19 13.98 -10.17
CA LEU A 81 -13.27 15.43 -10.03
C LEU A 81 -14.12 16.05 -11.14
N GLU A 82 -13.99 15.60 -12.38
CA GLU A 82 -14.86 16.03 -13.50
C GLU A 82 -16.34 15.67 -13.28
N ARG A 83 -16.64 14.58 -12.56
CA ARG A 83 -18.04 14.24 -12.20
C ARG A 83 -18.56 15.02 -11.00
N ALA A 84 -17.68 15.56 -10.17
CA ALA A 84 -18.03 16.27 -8.94
C ALA A 84 -18.08 17.80 -9.11
N LEU A 85 -17.52 18.35 -10.20
CA LEU A 85 -17.73 19.73 -10.61
C LEU A 85 -18.94 19.80 -11.58
N PRO A 86 -20.09 20.37 -11.16
CA PRO A 86 -21.23 20.63 -12.03
C PRO A 86 -20.98 21.75 -13.04
#